data_AF-X1DM93-F1
#
_entry.id   AF-X1DM93-F1
#
_cell.length_a   1.000
_cell.length_b   1.000
_cell.length_c   1.000
_cell.angle_alpha   90.00
_cell.angle_beta   90.00
_cell.angle_gamma   90.00
#
_symmetry.space_group_name_H-M   'P 1'
#
loop_
_entity.id
_entity.type
_entity.pdbx_description
1 polymer ?
#
loop_
_entity_poly.entity_id
_entity_poly.type
_entity_poly.pdbx_seq_one_letter_code
_entity_poly.pdbx_strand_id
1 'polypeptide(L)'
;MNKPEMQKFLEQLFNTVFAAGDPEQLINFYSPDLVGHHDDNVFGFEDIKNRINYMNKRYHNRKYHINEFVMLDDKFVVVWTQQTGIDSNKTM
;
A
#
# COMPACT_ATOMS: atom_id res chain seq x y z
N MET A 1 -18.03 -2.44 8.07
CA MET A 1 -16.84 -3.06 8.68
C MET A 1 -16.63 -2.39 10.03
N ASN A 2 -16.44 -3.15 11.11
CA ASN A 2 -16.12 -2.58 12.42
C ASN A 2 -14.62 -2.32 12.56
N LYS A 3 -14.22 -1.67 13.67
CA LYS A 3 -12.83 -1.28 13.92
C LYS A 3 -11.84 -2.46 13.87
N PRO A 4 -12.06 -3.60 14.57
CA PRO A 4 -11.21 -4.78 14.45
C PRO A 4 -11.09 -5.35 13.03
N GLU A 5 -12.20 -5.43 12.30
CA GLU A 5 -12.20 -5.93 10.92
C GLU A 5 -11.41 -5.03 9.99
N MET A 6 -11.53 -3.70 10.14
CA MET A 6 -10.78 -2.73 9.36
C MET A 6 -9.30 -2.80 9.64
N GLN A 7 -8.90 -2.95 10.91
CA GLN A 7 -7.50 -3.14 11.25
C GLN A 7 -6.93 -4.38 10.53
N LYS A 8 -7.64 -5.51 10.59
CA LYS A 8 -7.24 -6.73 9.91
C LYS A 8 -7.16 -6.55 8.39
N PHE A 9 -8.14 -5.86 7.81
CA PHE A 9 -8.14 -5.54 6.38
C PHE A 9 -6.91 -4.72 5.99
N LEU A 10 -6.57 -3.68 6.75
CA LEU A 10 -5.39 -2.85 6.51
C LEU A 10 -4.10 -3.64 6.66
N GLU A 11 -3.96 -4.45 7.71
CA GLU A 11 -2.80 -5.33 7.90
C GLU A 11 -2.62 -6.28 6.71
N GLN A 12 -3.72 -6.86 6.20
CA GLN A 12 -3.68 -7.71 5.01
C GLN A 12 -3.28 -6.92 3.75
N LEU A 13 -3.82 -5.72 3.54
CA LEU A 13 -3.45 -4.87 2.43
C LEU A 13 -1.94 -4.55 2.45
N PHE A 14 -1.43 -4.05 3.58
CA PHE A 14 -0.03 -3.68 3.72
C PHE A 14 0.90 -4.88 3.56
N ASN A 15 0.57 -6.04 4.12
CA ASN A 15 1.41 -7.22 4.05
C ASN A 15 1.39 -7.89 2.66
N THR A 16 0.21 -8.08 2.09
CA THR A 16 0.05 -8.83 0.83
C THR A 16 0.47 -8.00 -0.38
N VAL A 17 0.01 -6.75 -0.47
CA VAL A 17 0.24 -5.93 -1.66
C VAL A 17 1.60 -5.25 -1.59
N PHE A 18 1.89 -4.55 -0.49
CA PHE A 18 3.06 -3.65 -0.43
C PHE A 18 4.32 -4.30 0.14
N ALA A 19 4.22 -5.07 1.23
CA ALA A 19 5.37 -5.74 1.83
C ALA A 19 5.83 -6.92 0.95
N ALA A 20 4.94 -7.88 0.67
CA ALA A 20 5.22 -9.00 -0.22
C ALA A 20 5.40 -8.57 -1.69
N GLY A 21 4.84 -7.43 -2.07
CA GLY A 21 5.00 -6.88 -3.41
C GLY A 21 4.20 -7.65 -4.46
N ASP A 22 3.00 -8.09 -4.13
CA ASP A 22 2.12 -8.80 -5.06
C ASP A 22 1.09 -7.84 -5.68
N PRO A 23 1.35 -7.28 -6.87
CA PRO A 23 0.42 -6.34 -7.51
C PRO A 23 -0.88 -7.00 -7.98
N GLU A 24 -0.92 -8.32 -8.17
CA GLU A 24 -2.13 -9.01 -8.61
C GLU A 24 -3.16 -9.12 -7.47
N GLN A 25 -2.70 -9.03 -6.22
CA GLN A 25 -3.57 -9.01 -5.05
C GLN A 25 -4.26 -7.66 -4.83
N LEU A 26 -3.88 -6.61 -5.56
CA LEU A 26 -4.45 -5.27 -5.41
C LEU A 26 -5.98 -5.25 -5.58
N ILE A 27 -6.50 -6.10 -6.47
CA ILE A 27 -7.94 -6.20 -6.78
C ILE A 27 -8.79 -6.64 -5.59
N ASN A 28 -8.19 -7.29 -4.59
CA ASN A 28 -8.87 -7.73 -3.39
C ASN A 28 -9.06 -6.61 -2.37
N PHE A 29 -8.42 -5.45 -2.58
CA PHE A 29 -8.41 -4.34 -1.63
C PHE A 29 -8.89 -3.02 -2.24
N TYR A 30 -8.68 -2.82 -3.54
CA TYR A 30 -9.10 -1.62 -4.25
C TYR A 30 -10.01 -1.97 -5.41
N SER A 31 -10.97 -1.09 -5.68
CA SER A 31 -11.80 -1.17 -6.87
C SER A 31 -10.98 -0.80 -8.12
N PRO A 32 -11.21 -1.43 -9.29
CA PRO A 32 -10.56 -1.04 -10.55
C PRO A 32 -10.77 0.42 -10.97
N ASP A 33 -11.85 1.05 -10.51
CA ASP A 33 -12.20 2.46 -10.76
C ASP A 33 -11.66 3.43 -9.69
N LEU A 34 -10.74 2.96 -8.83
CA LEU A 34 -10.05 3.78 -7.83
C LEU A 34 -9.50 5.07 -8.44
N VAL A 35 -9.78 6.18 -7.74
CA VAL A 35 -9.12 7.47 -7.96
C VAL A 35 -8.25 7.78 -6.75
N GLY A 36 -6.93 7.71 -6.96
CA GLY A 36 -5.93 8.08 -5.97
C GLY A 36 -5.42 9.50 -6.18
N HIS A 37 -5.04 10.16 -5.09
CA HIS A 37 -4.45 11.50 -5.09
C HIS A 37 -3.10 11.48 -4.35
N HIS A 38 -2.05 12.00 -4.97
CA HIS A 38 -0.73 12.16 -4.35
C HIS A 38 -0.12 13.49 -4.77
N ASP A 39 0.09 14.37 -3.78
CA ASP A 39 0.41 15.79 -4.00
C ASP A 39 -0.61 16.42 -4.96
N ASP A 40 -0.16 16.95 -6.10
CA ASP A 40 -1.00 17.56 -7.14
C ASP A 40 -1.41 16.58 -8.26
N ASN A 41 -1.12 15.28 -8.12
CA ASN A 41 -1.36 14.27 -9.15
C ASN A 41 -2.54 13.36 -8.83
N VAL A 42 -3.23 12.93 -9.88
CA VAL A 42 -4.25 11.86 -9.83
C VAL A 42 -3.64 10.59 -10.42
N PHE A 43 -3.90 9.45 -9.78
CA PHE A 43 -3.45 8.14 -10.25
C PHE A 43 -4.57 7.09 -10.13
N GLY A 44 -4.51 6.07 -10.97
CA GLY A 44 -5.48 4.98 -11.00
C GLY A 44 -4.94 3.66 -10.46
N PHE A 45 -5.77 2.62 -10.59
CA PHE A 45 -5.45 1.26 -10.15
C PHE A 45 -4.15 0.71 -10.79
N GLU A 46 -3.98 0.87 -12.11
CA GLU A 46 -2.80 0.37 -12.82
C GLU A 46 -1.51 1.11 -12.42
N ASP A 47 -1.60 2.38 -12.04
CA ASP A 47 -0.42 3.13 -11.56
C ASP A 47 0.12 2.55 -10.25
N ILE A 48 -0.76 2.07 -9.36
CA ILE A 48 -0.36 1.38 -8.13
C ILE A 48 0.33 0.06 -8.48
N LYS A 49 -0.21 -0.74 -9.41
CA LYS A 49 0.45 -1.98 -9.87
C LYS A 49 1.85 -1.69 -10.41
N ASN A 50 1.98 -0.67 -11.25
CA ASN A 50 3.25 -0.21 -11.80
C ASN A 50 4.22 0.22 -10.70
N ARG A 51 3.73 0.94 -9.68
CA ARG A 51 4.54 1.34 -8.52
C ARG A 51 5.04 0.16 -7.71
N ILE A 52 4.21 -0.84 -7.45
CA ILE A 52 4.60 -2.06 -6.72
C ILE A 52 5.68 -2.81 -7.51
N ASN A 53 5.50 -2.96 -8.83
CA ASN A 53 6.50 -3.58 -9.71
C ASN A 53 7.84 -2.83 -9.71
N TYR A 54 7.81 -1.50 -9.73
CA TYR A 54 9.01 -0.69 -9.57
C TYR A 54 9.68 -0.94 -8.20
N MET A 55 8.89 -0.94 -7.12
CA MET A 55 9.38 -1.18 -5.77
C MET A 55 10.02 -2.56 -5.61
N ASN A 56 9.48 -3.59 -6.25
CA ASN A 56 10.05 -4.94 -6.27
C ASN A 56 11.45 -5.01 -6.87
N LYS A 57 11.71 -4.19 -7.89
CA LYS A 57 13.03 -4.14 -8.54
C LYS A 57 14.09 -3.43 -7.69
N ARG A 58 13.66 -2.48 -6.85
CA ARG A 58 14.55 -1.50 -6.22
C ARG A 58 14.72 -1.66 -4.70
N TYR A 59 13.69 -2.16 -4.04
CA TYR A 59 13.63 -2.24 -2.58
C TYR A 59 13.45 -3.69 -2.14
N HIS A 60 14.14 -4.05 -1.06
CA HIS A 60 14.04 -5.34 -0.40
C HIS A 60 13.67 -5.17 1.08
N ASN A 61 13.31 -6.25 1.77
CA ASN A 61 12.97 -6.26 3.21
C ASN A 61 11.98 -5.16 3.61
N ARG A 62 10.96 -4.92 2.77
CA ARG A 62 9.95 -3.89 3.03
C ARG A 62 9.07 -4.33 4.20
N LYS A 63 8.90 -3.42 5.17
CA LYS A 63 8.04 -3.60 6.34
C LYS A 63 7.16 -2.37 6.51
N TYR A 64 5.91 -2.60 6.86
CA TYR A 64 4.94 -1.56 7.15
C TYR A 64 4.41 -1.77 8.56
N HIS A 65 4.29 -0.67 9.30
CA HIS A 65 3.70 -0.68 10.63
C HIS A 65 2.59 0.37 10.69
N ILE A 66 1.38 -0.05 11.03
CA ILE A 66 0.27 0.88 11.26
C ILE A 66 0.46 1.46 12.67
N ASN A 67 0.81 2.74 12.74
CA ASN A 67 1.02 3.43 14.01
C ASN A 67 -0.33 3.80 14.63
N GLU A 68 -1.22 4.36 13.81
CA GLU A 68 -2.54 4.80 14.21
C GLU A 68 -3.53 4.57 13.07
N PHE A 69 -4.79 4.33 13.44
CA PHE A 69 -5.88 4.42 12.48
C PHE A 69 -7.17 4.91 13.15
N VAL A 70 -7.92 5.67 12.38
CA VAL A 70 -9.21 6.24 12.79
C VAL A 70 -10.25 5.86 11.73
N MET A 71 -11.44 5.46 12.17
CA MET A 71 -12.60 5.24 11.31
C MET A 71 -13.62 6.35 11.52
N LEU A 72 -14.16 6.85 10.43
CA LEU A 72 -15.19 7.89 10.38
C LEU A 72 -16.24 7.43 9.35
N ASP A 73 -17.32 6.83 9.83
CA ASP A 73 -18.38 6.26 8.98
C ASP A 73 -17.85 5.31 7.89
N ASP A 74 -17.86 5.75 6.64
CA ASP A 74 -17.41 5.02 5.44
C ASP A 74 -15.93 5.29 5.09
N LYS A 75 -15.25 6.13 5.88
CA LYS A 75 -13.87 6.56 5.67
C LYS A 75 -12.97 6.07 6.78
N PHE A 76 -11.69 6.00 6.45
CA PHE A 76 -10.66 5.75 7.43
C PHE A 76 -9.42 6.57 7.10
N VAL A 77 -8.63 6.85 8.14
CA VAL A 77 -7.31 7.47 8.03
C VAL A 77 -6.32 6.52 8.68
N VAL A 78 -5.18 6.29 8.02
CA VAL A 78 -4.10 5.45 8.53
C VAL A 78 -2.85 6.30 8.62
N VAL A 79 -2.17 6.25 9.76
CA VAL A 79 -0.80 6.73 9.92
C VAL A 79 0.09 5.50 9.99
N TRP A 80 1.05 5.39 9.09
CA TRP A 80 1.96 4.25 9.04
C TRP A 80 3.42 4.67 8.96
N THR A 81 4.29 3.78 9.41
CA THR A 81 5.73 3.85 9.19
C THR A 81 6.12 2.79 8.16
N GLN A 82 7.03 3.14 7.26
CA GLN A 82 7.60 2.21 6.29
C GLN A 82 9.10 2.10 6.52
N GLN A 83 9.60 0.86 6.54
CA GLN A 83 11.03 0.56 6.49
C GLN A 83 11.33 -0.23 5.23
N THR A 84 12.33 0.19 4.46
CA THR A 84 12.76 -0.51 3.25
C THR A 84 14.28 -0.57 3.16
N GLY A 85 14.82 -1.73 2.79
CA GLY A 85 16.20 -1.82 2.33
C GLY A 85 16.31 -1.33 0.88
N ILE A 86 17.38 -0.60 0.56
CA ILE A 86 17.66 -0.10 -0.78
C ILE A 86 18.88 -0.86 -1.31
N ASP A 87 18.75 -1.47 -2.49
CA ASP A 87 19.92 -2.00 -3.21
C ASP A 87 20.70 -0.85 -3.85
N SER A 88 21.81 -0.44 -3.22
CA SER A 88 22.72 0.60 -3.73
C SER A 88 23.39 0.24 -5.06
N ASN A 89 23.33 -1.03 -5.47
CA ASN A 89 23.93 -1.53 -6.72
C ASN A 89 22.95 -1.55 -7.92
N LYS A 90 21.66 -1.25 -7.69
CA LYS A 90 20.61 -1.20 -8.74
C LYS A 90 20.15 0.24 -9.01
N THR A 91 20.99 1.21 -8.67
CA THR A 91 20.68 2.64 -8.69
C THR A 91 21.23 3.37 -9.91
N MET A 92 21.62 2.64 -10.97
CA MET A 92 22.04 3.20 -12.27
C MET A 92 20.89 3.15 -13.27
#